data_AF-A0A8B9FWT4-F1
#
_entry.id   AF-A0A8B9FWT4-F1
#
_cell.length_a   1.000
_cell.length_b   1.000
_cell.length_c   1.000
_cell.angle_alpha   90.00
_cell.angle_beta   90.00
_cell.angle_gamma   90.00
#
_symmetry.space_group_name_H-M   'P 1'
#
loop_
_entity.id
_entity.type
_entity.pdbx_description
1 polymer ?
#
loop_
_entity_poly.entity_id
_entity_poly.type
_entity_poly.pdbx_seq_one_letter_code
_entity_poly.pdbx_strand_id
1 'polypeptide(L)'
;SSVLNLLHRFGQRRRLRFALPRRYQFGYPRPFRAERVKGFGPRAPPFDIICHHMRFDRREVQRVMPNDTFYFSIIRDPAAAAASAFAYYRSIAPAFRNAPSLRSFLEAPERFYRAGQRGNHYAKNLQWFDFGLPPPRDSRALERALASVDRTFAMVMVAEHFDESLVLLREALCWPEDAVTAFAHNSRAADGVPALSPAQSQRLRLWNALDWALYTHVNRSFWRRVEAFGASRMEAEVSRLRRRREAASRRCLQGGGPVPAPSISDGRLRPFQPPGRARILGYQLRAGLEGEERERCARMVTPELQYKDILDRDQFGNGTGRE
;
A
#
# COMPACT_ATOMS: atom_id res chain seq x y z
N SER A 1 2.50 -1.56 1.83
CA SER A 1 3.48 -2.63 2.10
C SER A 1 2.87 -3.97 2.50
N SER A 2 1.90 -4.10 3.42
CA SER A 2 1.35 -5.43 3.78
C SER A 2 0.71 -6.17 2.60
N VAL A 3 -0.13 -5.48 1.82
CA VAL A 3 -0.73 -6.04 0.59
C VAL A 3 0.32 -6.35 -0.48
N LEU A 4 1.36 -5.50 -0.61
CA LEU A 4 2.49 -5.79 -1.51
C LEU A 4 3.20 -7.09 -1.11
N ASN A 5 3.49 -7.30 0.18
CA ASN A 5 4.11 -8.55 0.64
C ASN A 5 3.25 -9.78 0.30
N LEU A 6 1.92 -9.67 0.41
CA LEU A 6 1.00 -10.73 -0.03
C LEU A 6 1.14 -11.02 -1.52
N LEU A 7 1.09 -9.98 -2.36
CA LEU A 7 1.23 -10.11 -3.81
C LEU A 7 2.58 -10.68 -4.22
N HIS A 8 3.67 -10.19 -3.62
CA HIS A 8 5.04 -10.66 -3.85
C HIS A 8 5.15 -12.15 -3.53
N ARG A 9 4.68 -12.57 -2.36
CA ARG A 9 4.70 -13.98 -1.94
C ARG A 9 3.84 -14.87 -2.82
N PHE A 10 2.62 -14.42 -3.13
CA PHE A 10 1.69 -15.17 -3.97
C PHE A 10 2.28 -15.40 -5.37
N GLY A 11 2.79 -14.35 -5.99
CA GLY A 11 3.36 -14.42 -7.33
C GLY A 11 4.67 -15.18 -7.38
N GLN A 12 5.59 -14.95 -6.43
CA GLN A 12 6.86 -15.67 -6.39
C GLN A 12 6.65 -17.18 -6.23
N ARG A 13 5.75 -17.62 -5.33
CA ARG A 13 5.43 -19.04 -5.13
C ARG A 13 4.89 -19.70 -6.41
N ARG A 14 4.22 -18.93 -7.26
CA ARG A 14 3.60 -19.40 -8.51
C ARG A 14 4.47 -19.11 -9.75
N ARG A 15 5.67 -18.57 -9.57
CA ARG A 15 6.57 -18.15 -10.66
C ARG A 15 5.89 -17.17 -11.64
N LEU A 16 5.03 -16.29 -11.12
CA LEU A 16 4.37 -15.25 -11.89
C LEU A 16 5.35 -14.12 -12.25
N ARG A 17 5.15 -13.52 -13.41
CA ARG A 17 5.94 -12.41 -13.93
C ARG A 17 5.46 -11.09 -13.34
N PHE A 18 6.36 -10.38 -12.68
CA PHE A 18 6.08 -9.05 -12.14
C PHE A 18 6.50 -7.96 -13.12
N ALA A 19 5.61 -7.00 -13.35
CA ALA A 19 6.00 -5.70 -13.87
C ALA A 19 6.76 -4.98 -12.74
N LEU A 20 8.08 -4.89 -12.86
CA LEU A 20 8.96 -4.29 -11.87
C LEU A 20 9.47 -2.91 -12.33
N PRO A 21 9.54 -1.90 -11.44
CA PRO A 21 10.22 -0.65 -11.75
C PRO A 21 11.74 -0.89 -11.83
N ARG A 22 12.44 -0.08 -12.64
CA ARG A 22 13.93 -0.09 -12.69
C ARG A 22 14.60 0.27 -11.35
N ARG A 23 13.90 1.02 -10.50
CA ARG A 23 14.28 1.32 -9.12
C ARG A 23 13.21 0.72 -8.19
N TYR A 24 12.69 1.51 -7.26
CA TYR A 24 11.65 1.08 -6.31
C TYR A 24 10.24 1.58 -6.65
N GLN A 25 10.11 2.54 -7.57
CA GLN A 25 8.84 3.16 -7.94
C GLN A 25 8.79 3.43 -9.45
N PHE A 26 7.60 3.51 -10.02
CA PHE A 26 7.40 3.78 -11.44
C PHE A 26 7.44 5.29 -11.75
N GLY A 27 8.55 5.95 -11.43
CA GLY A 27 8.79 7.37 -11.76
C GLY A 27 7.86 8.37 -11.06
N TYR A 28 7.37 7.99 -9.88
CA TYR A 28 6.56 8.83 -9.00
C TYR A 28 7.29 10.16 -8.70
N PRO A 29 6.60 11.32 -8.71
CA PRO A 29 5.15 11.51 -8.71
C PRO A 29 4.52 11.74 -10.11
N ARG A 30 5.27 11.53 -11.20
CA ARG A 30 4.71 11.68 -12.56
C ARG A 30 3.75 10.52 -12.85
N PRO A 31 2.70 10.72 -13.68
CA PRO A 31 1.84 9.63 -14.15
C PRO A 31 2.66 8.43 -14.61
N PHE A 32 2.13 7.23 -14.34
CA PHE A 32 2.69 5.97 -14.77
C PHE A 32 2.91 5.98 -16.28
N ARG A 33 3.97 5.29 -16.71
CA ARG A 33 4.28 5.10 -18.12
C ARG A 33 4.81 3.69 -18.31
N ALA A 34 4.32 3.00 -19.33
CA ALA A 34 4.65 1.59 -19.59
C ALA A 34 6.17 1.40 -19.76
N GLU A 35 6.86 2.38 -20.36
CA GLU A 35 8.31 2.33 -20.60
C GLU A 35 9.17 2.35 -19.31
N ARG A 36 8.55 2.59 -18.14
CA ARG A 36 9.21 2.52 -16.83
C ARG A 36 9.28 1.10 -16.28
N VAL A 37 8.56 0.16 -16.89
CA VAL A 37 8.59 -1.26 -16.53
C VAL A 37 9.86 -1.90 -17.10
N LYS A 38 10.65 -2.55 -16.25
CA LYS A 38 11.84 -3.29 -16.66
C LYS A 38 11.42 -4.46 -17.56
N GLY A 39 12.08 -4.60 -18.71
CA GLY A 39 11.77 -5.65 -19.68
C GLY A 39 10.51 -5.42 -20.51
N PHE A 40 9.90 -4.23 -20.45
CA PHE A 40 8.77 -3.88 -21.33
C PHE A 40 9.23 -3.59 -22.76
N GLY A 41 8.47 -4.10 -23.74
CA GLY A 41 8.71 -3.88 -25.17
C GLY A 41 7.73 -4.67 -26.04
N PRO A 42 7.71 -4.46 -27.37
CA PRO A 42 6.72 -5.07 -28.28
C PRO A 42 6.70 -6.60 -28.29
N ARG A 43 7.84 -7.24 -27.97
CA ARG A 43 7.99 -8.70 -27.90
C ARG A 43 8.06 -9.23 -26.47
N ALA A 44 7.85 -8.36 -25.47
CA ALA A 44 7.88 -8.78 -24.09
C ALA A 44 6.63 -9.63 -23.80
N PRO A 45 6.79 -10.86 -23.28
CA PRO A 45 5.64 -11.63 -22.84
C PRO A 45 4.93 -10.91 -21.68
N PRO A 46 3.61 -11.13 -21.53
CA PRO A 46 2.78 -10.38 -20.61
C PRO A 46 3.27 -10.49 -19.16
N PHE A 47 2.90 -9.50 -18.36
CA PHE A 47 3.11 -9.52 -16.92
C PHE A 47 1.83 -9.94 -16.22
N ASP A 48 1.98 -10.65 -15.10
CA ASP A 48 0.87 -11.16 -14.31
C ASP A 48 0.52 -10.23 -13.14
N ILE A 49 1.51 -9.51 -12.60
CA ILE A 49 1.31 -8.63 -11.44
C ILE A 49 2.04 -7.29 -11.61
N ILE A 50 1.30 -6.18 -11.45
CA ILE A 50 1.85 -4.84 -11.25
C ILE A 50 1.35 -4.28 -9.92
N CYS A 51 2.27 -4.01 -8.98
CA CYS A 51 1.87 -3.63 -7.61
C CYS A 51 2.76 -2.58 -6.93
N HIS A 52 3.84 -2.13 -7.58
CA HIS A 52 4.74 -1.13 -7.01
C HIS A 52 4.21 0.30 -7.20
N HIS A 53 4.65 1.21 -6.33
CA HIS A 53 4.19 2.59 -6.28
C HIS A 53 4.21 3.29 -7.65
N MET A 54 3.05 3.80 -8.04
CA MET A 54 2.83 4.61 -9.25
C MET A 54 1.76 5.65 -9.00
N ARG A 55 1.74 6.70 -9.82
CA ARG A 55 0.55 7.51 -10.03
C ARG A 55 -0.24 6.88 -11.17
N PHE A 56 -1.41 6.33 -10.89
CA PHE A 56 -2.14 5.46 -11.81
C PHE A 56 -2.48 6.17 -13.12
N ASP A 57 -2.32 5.44 -14.23
CA ASP A 57 -2.81 5.82 -15.55
C ASP A 57 -3.31 4.55 -16.23
N ARG A 58 -4.64 4.44 -16.39
CA ARG A 58 -5.28 3.23 -16.92
C ARG A 58 -4.77 2.86 -18.31
N ARG A 59 -4.59 3.86 -19.19
CA ARG A 59 -4.18 3.60 -20.58
C ARG A 59 -2.78 3.02 -20.62
N GLU A 60 -1.88 3.55 -19.79
CA GLU A 60 -0.51 3.06 -19.70
C GLU A 60 -0.43 1.69 -19.01
N VAL A 61 -1.27 1.40 -18.01
CA VAL A 61 -1.32 0.07 -17.40
C VAL A 61 -1.84 -0.99 -18.37
N GLN A 62 -2.84 -0.66 -19.20
CA GLN A 62 -3.37 -1.57 -20.24
C GLN A 62 -2.36 -1.90 -21.34
N ARG A 63 -1.29 -1.11 -21.50
CA ARG A 63 -0.18 -1.45 -22.39
C ARG A 63 0.72 -2.55 -21.81
N VAL A 64 0.73 -2.72 -20.48
CA VAL A 64 1.61 -3.64 -19.74
C VAL A 64 0.88 -4.93 -19.36
N MET A 65 -0.38 -4.79 -18.97
CA MET A 65 -1.19 -5.85 -18.38
C MET A 65 -2.27 -6.35 -19.36
N PRO A 66 -2.61 -7.65 -19.33
CA PRO A 66 -3.70 -8.22 -20.14
C PRO A 66 -5.07 -7.54 -19.95
N ASN A 67 -5.98 -7.71 -20.92
CA ASN A 67 -7.29 -7.06 -20.90
C ASN A 67 -8.20 -7.54 -19.75
N ASP A 68 -8.03 -8.77 -19.28
CA ASP A 68 -8.76 -9.42 -18.19
C ASP A 68 -8.14 -9.16 -16.80
N THR A 69 -7.23 -8.18 -16.69
CA THR A 69 -6.58 -7.81 -15.43
C THR A 69 -7.59 -7.43 -14.34
N PHE A 70 -7.45 -8.04 -13.17
CA PHE A 70 -8.18 -7.64 -11.97
C PHE A 70 -7.52 -6.43 -11.29
N TYR A 71 -8.16 -5.27 -11.40
CA TYR A 71 -7.69 -4.04 -10.76
C TYR A 71 -8.26 -3.91 -9.35
N PHE A 72 -7.38 -3.76 -8.37
CA PHE A 72 -7.78 -3.35 -7.03
C PHE A 72 -6.83 -2.34 -6.43
N SER A 73 -7.32 -1.61 -5.43
CA SER A 73 -6.55 -0.62 -4.70
C SER A 73 -6.94 -0.65 -3.22
N ILE A 74 -6.31 0.20 -2.41
CA ILE A 74 -6.64 0.38 -0.99
C ILE A 74 -6.66 1.87 -0.67
N ILE A 75 -7.67 2.29 0.09
CA ILE A 75 -7.76 3.64 0.64
C ILE A 75 -7.88 3.59 2.16
N ARG A 76 -7.70 4.74 2.78
CA ARG A 76 -7.80 5.00 4.21
C ARG A 76 -8.57 6.29 4.44
N ASP A 77 -9.14 6.47 5.62
CA ASP A 77 -9.69 7.75 6.05
C ASP A 77 -8.64 8.86 5.86
N PRO A 78 -8.99 9.96 5.17
CA PRO A 78 -8.02 10.97 4.80
C PRO A 78 -7.45 11.76 5.99
N ALA A 79 -8.13 11.79 7.16
CA ALA A 79 -7.52 12.35 8.36
C ALA A 79 -6.37 11.49 8.88
N ALA A 80 -6.62 10.19 9.02
CA ALA A 80 -5.60 9.24 9.45
C ALA A 80 -4.44 9.16 8.42
N ALA A 81 -4.76 9.18 7.12
CA ALA A 81 -3.78 9.21 6.04
C ALA A 81 -2.94 10.48 6.07
N ALA A 82 -3.55 11.66 6.19
CA ALA A 82 -2.85 12.93 6.20
C ALA A 82 -1.98 13.13 7.45
N ALA A 83 -2.42 12.70 8.63
CA ALA A 83 -1.58 12.72 9.82
C ALA A 83 -0.36 11.80 9.68
N SER A 84 -0.55 10.63 9.06
CA SER A 84 0.56 9.73 8.74
C SER A 84 1.51 10.33 7.70
N ALA A 85 0.98 10.96 6.66
CA ALA A 85 1.76 11.64 5.62
C ALA A 85 2.56 12.81 6.21
N PHE A 86 1.97 13.61 7.10
CA PHE A 86 2.65 14.72 7.79
C PHE A 86 3.90 14.23 8.52
N ALA A 87 3.79 13.14 9.27
CA ALA A 87 4.91 12.57 10.02
C ALA A 87 5.96 11.91 9.10
N TYR A 88 5.50 11.12 8.13
CA TYR A 88 6.37 10.31 7.27
C TYR A 88 7.13 11.16 6.23
N TYR A 89 6.45 12.14 5.63
CA TYR A 89 7.02 12.98 4.56
C TYR A 89 7.51 14.35 5.06
N ARG A 90 7.66 14.52 6.38
CA ARG A 90 7.99 15.80 7.04
C ARG A 90 9.25 16.48 6.51
N SER A 91 10.25 15.70 6.10
CA SER A 91 11.53 16.18 5.58
C SER A 91 11.49 16.48 4.08
N ILE A 92 10.61 15.79 3.34
CA ILE A 92 10.59 15.83 1.87
C ILE A 92 9.51 16.73 1.27
N ALA A 93 8.39 16.94 1.97
CA ALA A 93 7.31 17.80 1.52
C ALA A 93 7.48 19.20 2.13
N PRO A 94 7.78 20.25 1.34
CA PRO A 94 7.95 21.61 1.86
C PRO A 94 6.79 22.10 2.72
N ALA A 95 5.54 21.79 2.34
CA ALA A 95 4.36 22.15 3.11
C ALA A 95 4.37 21.60 4.54
N PHE A 96 4.82 20.35 4.71
CA PHE A 96 5.01 19.78 6.03
C PHE A 96 6.26 20.34 6.70
N ARG A 97 7.36 20.44 5.94
CA ARG A 97 8.66 20.86 6.47
C ARG A 97 8.61 22.21 7.18
N ASN A 98 7.86 23.13 6.58
CA ASN A 98 7.76 24.53 7.00
C ASN A 98 6.72 24.74 8.10
N ALA A 99 5.85 23.76 8.38
CA ALA A 99 4.83 23.86 9.42
C ALA A 99 5.36 23.35 10.77
N PRO A 100 5.44 24.17 11.83
CA PRO A 100 6.07 23.77 13.11
C PRO A 100 5.49 22.50 13.73
N SER A 101 4.18 22.30 13.59
CA SER A 101 3.46 21.13 14.08
C SER A 101 2.28 20.81 13.15
N LEU A 102 1.69 19.61 13.31
CA LEU A 102 0.44 19.27 12.61
C LEU A 102 -0.69 20.24 12.98
N ARG A 103 -0.74 20.70 14.23
CA ARG A 103 -1.71 21.70 14.68
C ARG A 103 -1.54 23.01 13.92
N SER A 104 -0.32 23.54 13.84
CA SER A 104 -0.03 24.78 13.11
C SER A 104 -0.33 24.64 11.62
N PHE A 105 -0.02 23.48 11.02
CA PHE A 105 -0.40 23.19 9.65
C PHE A 105 -1.92 23.26 9.46
N LEU A 106 -2.69 22.68 10.38
CA LEU A 106 -4.16 22.65 10.31
C LEU A 106 -4.85 23.98 10.57
N GLU A 107 -4.21 24.87 11.32
CA GLU A 107 -4.74 26.22 11.58
C GLU A 107 -4.69 27.10 10.33
N ALA A 108 -3.67 26.94 9.49
CA ALA A 108 -3.52 27.73 8.26
C ALA A 108 -2.75 26.97 7.16
N PRO A 109 -3.32 25.89 6.59
CA PRO A 109 -2.59 25.01 5.68
C PRO A 109 -2.14 25.71 4.39
N GLU A 110 -2.91 26.68 3.90
CA GLU A 110 -2.59 27.48 2.72
C GLU A 110 -1.36 28.39 2.92
N ARG A 111 -0.92 28.67 4.16
CA ARG A 111 0.35 29.37 4.41
C ARG A 111 1.56 28.51 4.06
N PHE A 112 1.42 27.19 4.15
CA PHE A 112 2.52 26.24 3.95
C PHE A 112 2.43 25.53 2.61
N TYR A 113 1.22 25.27 2.13
CA TYR A 113 0.96 24.54 0.90
C TYR A 113 1.01 25.44 -0.32
N ARG A 114 1.81 25.04 -1.32
CA ARG A 114 1.79 25.63 -2.67
C ARG A 114 1.52 24.53 -3.69
N ALA A 115 0.47 24.70 -4.49
CA ALA A 115 0.13 23.78 -5.57
C ALA A 115 1.28 23.69 -6.58
N GLY A 116 1.55 22.49 -7.09
CA GLY A 116 2.62 22.26 -8.09
C GLY A 116 4.05 22.28 -7.54
N GLN A 117 4.29 22.75 -6.31
CA GLN A 117 5.62 22.70 -5.72
C GLN A 117 6.07 21.25 -5.52
N ARG A 118 7.30 20.95 -5.95
CA ARG A 118 7.89 19.60 -5.86
C ARG A 118 7.81 19.09 -4.41
N GLY A 119 7.24 17.89 -4.24
CA GLY A 119 7.05 17.24 -2.95
C GLY A 119 5.69 17.53 -2.27
N ASN A 120 4.98 18.60 -2.63
CA ASN A 120 3.72 18.95 -1.96
C ASN A 120 2.52 18.06 -2.33
N HIS A 121 2.64 17.14 -3.30
CA HIS A 121 1.58 16.15 -3.59
C HIS A 121 1.28 15.26 -2.38
N TYR A 122 2.25 15.03 -1.48
CA TYR A 122 2.04 14.32 -0.21
C TYR A 122 1.16 15.08 0.80
N ALA A 123 0.95 16.38 0.59
CA ALA A 123 0.35 17.26 1.58
C ALA A 123 -1.14 17.53 1.39
N LYS A 124 -1.71 17.20 0.23
CA LYS A 124 -3.13 17.46 -0.08
C LYS A 124 -3.65 16.45 -1.09
N ASN A 125 -4.75 15.78 -0.76
CA ASN A 125 -5.45 14.83 -1.63
C ASN A 125 -4.54 13.74 -2.22
N LEU A 126 -3.74 13.10 -1.35
CA LEU A 126 -2.72 12.13 -1.78
C LEU A 126 -3.36 10.90 -2.43
N GLN A 127 -4.49 10.42 -1.93
CA GLN A 127 -5.15 9.23 -2.48
C GLN A 127 -5.75 9.55 -3.86
N TRP A 128 -6.47 10.66 -4.00
CA TRP A 128 -6.96 11.17 -5.28
C TRP A 128 -5.82 11.33 -6.29
N PHE A 129 -4.68 11.87 -5.83
CA PHE A 129 -3.47 12.03 -6.63
C PHE A 129 -2.94 10.68 -7.12
N ASP A 130 -2.82 9.69 -6.25
CA ASP A 130 -2.31 8.34 -6.55
C ASP A 130 -3.22 7.56 -7.50
N PHE A 131 -4.54 7.76 -7.40
CA PHE A 131 -5.52 7.25 -8.38
C PHE A 131 -5.42 7.92 -9.75
N GLY A 132 -4.55 8.92 -9.91
CA GLY A 132 -4.31 9.60 -11.19
C GLY A 132 -5.43 10.56 -11.58
N LEU A 133 -6.36 10.86 -10.68
CA LEU A 133 -7.53 11.66 -10.98
C LEU A 133 -7.16 13.15 -11.12
N PRO A 134 -7.65 13.86 -12.15
CA PRO A 134 -7.45 15.29 -12.26
C PRO A 134 -8.29 16.05 -11.22
N PRO A 135 -7.92 17.29 -10.86
CA PRO A 135 -8.81 18.17 -10.11
C PRO A 135 -10.13 18.37 -10.88
N PRO A 136 -11.29 18.11 -10.27
CA PRO A 136 -12.57 18.28 -10.95
C PRO A 136 -12.86 19.76 -11.20
N ARG A 137 -13.45 20.08 -12.36
CA ARG A 137 -13.85 21.46 -12.72
C ARG A 137 -15.18 21.88 -12.09
N ASP A 138 -16.05 20.90 -11.83
CA ASP A 138 -17.39 21.07 -11.27
C ASP A 138 -17.83 19.78 -10.56
N SER A 139 -19.00 19.80 -9.91
CA SER A 139 -19.57 18.64 -9.23
C SER A 139 -19.84 17.47 -10.18
N ARG A 140 -20.22 17.73 -11.44
CA ARG A 140 -20.45 16.67 -12.43
C ARG A 140 -19.15 15.95 -12.79
N ALA A 141 -18.02 16.66 -12.85
CA ALA A 141 -16.70 16.09 -13.09
C ALA A 141 -16.23 15.24 -11.90
N LEU A 142 -16.54 15.67 -10.67
CA LEU A 142 -16.30 14.87 -9.46
C LEU A 142 -17.08 13.55 -9.52
N GLU A 143 -18.39 13.59 -9.79
CA GLU A 143 -19.21 12.37 -9.91
C GLU A 143 -18.72 11.43 -11.02
N ARG A 144 -18.34 11.96 -12.19
CA ARG A 144 -17.76 11.16 -13.27
C ARG A 144 -16.44 10.51 -12.88
N ALA A 145 -15.60 11.22 -12.12
CA ALA A 145 -14.34 10.69 -11.62
C ALA A 145 -14.57 9.56 -10.60
N LEU A 146 -15.47 9.74 -9.65
CA LEU A 146 -15.85 8.68 -8.69
C LEU A 146 -16.42 7.46 -9.40
N ALA A 147 -17.35 7.64 -10.35
CA ALA A 147 -17.88 6.54 -11.14
C ALA A 147 -16.80 5.86 -12.00
N SER A 148 -15.74 6.58 -12.41
CA SER A 148 -14.62 5.97 -13.14
C SER A 148 -13.76 5.06 -12.27
N VAL A 149 -13.72 5.30 -10.95
CA VAL A 149 -13.07 4.42 -9.98
C VAL A 149 -13.81 3.08 -9.96
N ASP A 150 -15.14 3.09 -9.82
CA ASP A 150 -15.94 1.85 -9.82
C ASP A 150 -15.85 1.06 -11.13
N ARG A 151 -15.75 1.76 -12.28
CA ARG A 151 -15.59 1.12 -13.60
C ARG A 151 -14.19 0.55 -13.84
N THR A 152 -13.19 1.01 -13.10
CA THR A 152 -11.79 0.61 -13.32
C THR A 152 -11.34 -0.41 -12.31
N PHE A 153 -11.62 -0.17 -11.03
CA PHE A 153 -11.22 -1.04 -9.94
C PHE A 153 -12.36 -1.99 -9.60
N ALA A 154 -12.16 -3.28 -9.88
CA ALA A 154 -13.09 -4.33 -9.50
C ALA A 154 -13.34 -4.36 -7.99
N MET A 155 -12.38 -3.90 -7.19
CA MET A 155 -12.50 -3.71 -5.75
C MET A 155 -11.58 -2.59 -5.25
N VAL A 156 -12.03 -1.80 -4.29
CA VAL A 156 -11.16 -0.92 -3.51
C VAL A 156 -11.31 -1.30 -2.03
N MET A 157 -10.21 -1.67 -1.40
CA MET A 157 -10.12 -2.04 0.01
C MET A 157 -10.20 -0.80 0.90
N VAL A 158 -10.67 -0.98 2.13
CA VAL A 158 -10.69 0.06 3.17
C VAL A 158 -9.76 -0.35 4.30
N ALA A 159 -8.74 0.46 4.57
CA ALA A 159 -7.67 0.13 5.51
C ALA A 159 -8.16 -0.03 6.96
N GLU A 160 -9.22 0.67 7.34
CA GLU A 160 -9.91 0.55 8.63
C GLU A 160 -10.60 -0.82 8.79
N HIS A 161 -11.01 -1.44 7.68
CA HIS A 161 -11.65 -2.74 7.60
C HIS A 161 -10.74 -3.73 6.86
N PHE A 162 -9.46 -3.77 7.29
CA PHE A 162 -8.41 -4.49 6.56
C PHE A 162 -8.66 -6.00 6.50
N ASP A 163 -9.15 -6.61 7.58
CA ASP A 163 -9.40 -8.05 7.61
C ASP A 163 -10.60 -8.42 6.72
N GLU A 164 -11.69 -7.67 6.78
CA GLU A 164 -12.86 -7.81 5.89
C GLU A 164 -12.47 -7.59 4.43
N SER A 165 -11.63 -6.58 4.17
CA SER A 165 -11.07 -6.32 2.85
C SER A 165 -10.22 -7.49 2.33
N LEU A 166 -9.44 -8.16 3.19
CA LEU A 166 -8.67 -9.34 2.79
C LEU A 166 -9.56 -10.55 2.54
N VAL A 167 -10.65 -10.74 3.29
CA VAL A 167 -11.63 -11.81 3.04
C VAL A 167 -12.26 -11.62 1.67
N LEU A 168 -12.77 -10.41 1.38
CA LEU A 168 -13.38 -10.08 0.09
C LEU A 168 -12.38 -10.19 -1.07
N LEU A 169 -11.14 -9.73 -0.88
CA LEU A 169 -10.10 -9.85 -1.91
C LEU A 169 -9.75 -11.32 -2.18
N ARG A 170 -9.66 -12.14 -1.13
CA ARG A 170 -9.42 -13.59 -1.26
C ARG A 170 -10.52 -14.25 -2.09
N GLU A 171 -11.78 -13.94 -1.78
CA GLU A 171 -12.94 -14.45 -2.51
C GLU A 171 -12.88 -14.02 -3.99
N ALA A 172 -12.66 -12.72 -4.26
CA ALA A 172 -12.68 -12.17 -5.60
C ALA A 172 -11.56 -12.71 -6.51
N LEU A 173 -10.41 -13.09 -5.94
CA LEU A 173 -9.26 -13.62 -6.66
C LEU A 173 -9.15 -15.16 -6.58
N CYS A 174 -10.13 -15.83 -5.95
CA CYS A 174 -10.09 -17.27 -5.68
C CYS A 174 -8.76 -17.71 -5.02
N TRP A 175 -8.22 -16.87 -4.13
CA TRP A 175 -6.93 -17.13 -3.50
C TRP A 175 -7.05 -18.19 -2.41
N PRO A 176 -6.04 -19.07 -2.27
CA PRO A 176 -6.00 -19.98 -1.13
C PRO A 176 -5.78 -19.20 0.15
N GLU A 177 -6.17 -19.78 1.27
CA GLU A 177 -6.15 -19.06 2.54
C GLU A 177 -4.76 -18.55 2.95
N ASP A 178 -3.72 -19.34 2.70
CA ASP A 178 -2.35 -19.00 3.06
C ASP A 178 -1.80 -17.81 2.26
N ALA A 179 -2.43 -17.45 1.14
CA ALA A 179 -2.08 -16.29 0.33
C ALA A 179 -2.45 -14.95 0.98
N VAL A 180 -3.41 -14.91 1.91
CA VAL A 180 -3.83 -13.68 2.59
C VAL A 180 -3.35 -13.57 4.04
N THR A 181 -2.57 -14.54 4.52
CA THR A 181 -1.91 -14.44 5.84
C THR A 181 -0.73 -13.47 5.77
N ALA A 182 -0.95 -12.24 6.24
CA ALA A 182 0.04 -11.17 6.30
C ALA A 182 0.35 -10.71 7.73
N PHE A 183 1.58 -10.26 7.93
CA PHE A 183 1.93 -9.38 9.05
C PHE A 183 1.79 -7.91 8.64
N ALA A 184 1.59 -7.02 9.62
CA ALA A 184 1.40 -5.61 9.38
C ALA A 184 2.74 -4.90 9.09
N HIS A 185 3.05 -4.76 7.80
CA HIS A 185 4.23 -4.04 7.33
C HIS A 185 4.02 -2.51 7.34
N ASN A 186 5.12 -1.77 7.48
CA ASN A 186 5.14 -0.31 7.54
C ASN A 186 4.36 0.26 8.74
N SER A 187 4.26 -0.52 9.81
CA SER A 187 3.73 -0.09 11.10
C SER A 187 4.74 0.83 11.78
N ARG A 188 4.25 1.87 12.46
CA ARG A 188 5.10 2.82 13.19
C ARG A 188 5.02 2.55 14.67
N ALA A 189 6.14 2.79 15.37
CA ALA A 189 6.12 2.87 16.82
C ALA A 189 5.15 3.98 17.23
N ALA A 190 4.41 3.77 18.32
CA ALA A 190 3.41 4.71 18.82
C ALA A 190 4.04 5.95 19.50
N ASP A 191 5.26 6.33 19.10
CA ASP A 191 6.16 7.30 19.73
C ASP A 191 5.49 8.67 19.94
N GLY A 192 4.71 8.80 21.01
CA GLY A 192 4.15 10.04 21.52
C GLY A 192 3.31 10.86 20.54
N VAL A 193 2.80 10.30 19.43
CA VAL A 193 1.89 11.01 18.53
C VAL A 193 0.48 10.94 19.13
N PRO A 194 -0.08 12.05 19.63
CA PRO A 194 -1.42 12.04 20.20
C PRO A 194 -2.42 11.58 19.14
N ALA A 195 -3.42 10.81 19.56
CA ALA A 195 -4.57 10.54 18.70
C ALA A 195 -5.18 11.88 18.25
N LEU A 196 -5.62 11.93 16.99
CA LEU A 196 -6.27 13.12 16.45
C LEU A 196 -7.56 13.40 17.22
N SER A 197 -7.75 14.64 17.65
CA SER A 197 -9.05 15.05 18.18
C SER A 197 -10.12 15.01 17.07
N PRO A 198 -11.42 14.92 17.42
CA PRO A 198 -12.51 14.98 16.43
C PRO A 198 -12.43 16.24 15.55
N ALA A 199 -12.11 17.39 16.15
CA ALA A 199 -11.95 18.65 15.43
C ALA A 199 -10.75 18.64 14.47
N GLN A 200 -9.61 18.05 14.87
CA GLN A 200 -8.46 17.88 13.98
C GLN A 200 -8.80 16.95 12.82
N SER A 201 -9.50 15.85 13.09
CA SER A 201 -9.93 14.90 12.06
C SER A 201 -10.86 15.56 11.03
N GLN A 202 -11.83 16.35 11.49
CA GLN A 202 -12.71 17.10 10.59
C GLN A 202 -11.94 18.11 9.74
N ARG A 203 -11.01 18.88 10.33
CA ARG A 203 -10.17 19.82 9.57
C ARG A 203 -9.30 19.11 8.52
N LEU A 204 -8.74 17.95 8.83
CA LEU A 204 -7.97 17.16 7.86
C LEU A 204 -8.85 16.62 6.72
N ARG A 205 -10.07 16.17 7.00
CA ARG A 205 -11.03 15.75 5.96
C ARG A 205 -11.43 16.91 5.05
N LEU A 206 -11.67 18.09 5.61
CA LEU A 206 -11.96 19.30 4.84
C LEU A 206 -10.75 19.72 3.98
N TRP A 207 -9.54 19.70 4.53
CA TRP A 207 -8.32 20.00 3.78
C TRP A 207 -8.10 19.03 2.61
N ASN A 208 -8.44 17.76 2.81
CA ASN A 208 -8.36 16.69 1.83
C ASN A 208 -9.74 16.34 1.24
N ALA A 209 -10.52 17.36 0.87
CA ALA A 209 -11.91 17.18 0.44
C ALA A 209 -12.10 16.17 -0.71
N LEU A 210 -11.13 16.07 -1.64
CA LEU A 210 -11.23 15.10 -2.75
C LEU A 210 -10.99 13.67 -2.26
N ASP A 211 -10.03 13.47 -1.35
CA ASP A 211 -9.85 12.17 -0.71
C ASP A 211 -11.05 11.79 0.16
N TRP A 212 -11.71 12.79 0.79
CA TRP A 212 -12.93 12.55 1.58
C TRP A 212 -14.12 12.14 0.72
N ALA A 213 -14.29 12.77 -0.44
CA ALA A 213 -15.29 12.36 -1.43
C ALA A 213 -15.03 10.94 -1.93
N LEU A 214 -13.77 10.64 -2.30
CA LEU A 214 -13.34 9.30 -2.71
C LEU A 214 -13.59 8.26 -1.61
N TYR A 215 -13.20 8.57 -0.38
CA TYR A 215 -13.37 7.67 0.77
C TYR A 215 -14.84 7.37 1.04
N THR A 216 -15.70 8.39 1.06
CA THR A 216 -17.12 8.21 1.33
C THR A 216 -17.80 7.37 0.25
N HIS A 217 -17.45 7.60 -1.02
CA HIS A 217 -17.94 6.82 -2.17
C HIS A 217 -17.54 5.34 -2.07
N VAL A 218 -16.25 5.08 -1.86
CA VAL A 218 -15.71 3.72 -1.74
C VAL A 218 -16.21 3.02 -0.48
N ASN A 219 -16.29 3.70 0.66
CA ASN A 219 -16.79 3.10 1.89
C ASN A 219 -18.24 2.60 1.72
N ARG A 220 -19.08 3.36 1.00
CA ARG A 220 -20.45 2.93 0.67
C ARG A 220 -20.46 1.72 -0.25
N SER A 221 -19.60 1.66 -1.27
CA SER A 221 -19.53 0.49 -2.16
C SER A 221 -18.91 -0.74 -1.48
N PHE A 222 -17.98 -0.53 -0.56
CA PHE A 222 -17.38 -1.57 0.28
C PHE A 222 -18.43 -2.23 1.18
N TRP A 223 -19.21 -1.46 1.93
CA TRP A 223 -20.22 -2.02 2.84
C TRP A 223 -21.32 -2.80 2.12
N ARG A 224 -21.74 -2.35 0.94
CA ARG A 224 -22.65 -3.15 0.07
C ARG A 224 -22.08 -4.53 -0.28
N ARG A 225 -20.75 -4.66 -0.45
CA ARG A 225 -20.09 -5.95 -0.72
C ARG A 225 -20.02 -6.80 0.54
N VAL A 226 -19.76 -6.20 1.71
CA VAL A 226 -19.78 -6.90 3.00
C VAL A 226 -21.18 -7.46 3.27
N GLU A 227 -22.23 -6.65 3.06
CA GLU A 227 -23.62 -7.07 3.18
C GLU A 227 -23.96 -8.23 2.23
N ALA A 228 -23.58 -8.11 0.95
CA ALA A 228 -23.79 -9.18 -0.04
C ALA A 228 -23.01 -10.46 0.26
N PHE A 229 -21.84 -10.36 0.91
CA PHE A 229 -21.07 -11.52 1.35
C PHE A 229 -21.72 -12.25 2.54
N GLY A 230 -22.54 -11.54 3.33
CA GLY A 230 -23.26 -12.03 4.50
C GLY A 230 -22.50 -11.81 5.81
N ALA A 231 -23.19 -11.23 6.80
CA ALA A 231 -22.58 -10.83 8.08
C ALA A 231 -21.96 -12.00 8.86
N SER A 232 -22.71 -13.10 9.05
CA SER A 232 -22.22 -14.28 9.77
C SER A 232 -21.04 -14.96 9.06
N ARG A 233 -21.07 -15.00 7.72
CA ARG A 233 -19.97 -15.53 6.91
C ARG A 233 -18.72 -14.64 7.04
N MET A 234 -18.90 -13.32 6.98
CA MET A 234 -17.80 -12.35 7.14
C MET A 234 -17.12 -12.50 8.50
N GLU A 235 -17.90 -12.55 9.58
CA GLU A 235 -17.39 -12.71 10.94
C GLU A 235 -16.60 -14.01 11.11
N ALA A 236 -17.11 -15.13 10.59
CA ALA A 236 -16.44 -16.42 10.62
C ALA A 236 -15.09 -16.39 9.87
N GLU A 237 -15.07 -15.82 8.67
CA GLU A 237 -13.87 -15.74 7.83
C GLU A 237 -12.82 -14.76 8.38
N VAL A 238 -13.24 -13.62 8.93
CA VAL A 238 -12.36 -12.68 9.64
C VAL A 238 -11.74 -13.35 10.87
N SER A 239 -12.54 -14.05 11.67
CA SER A 239 -12.06 -14.78 12.85
C SER A 239 -11.05 -15.86 12.46
N ARG A 240 -11.31 -16.59 11.37
CA ARG A 240 -10.39 -17.58 10.82
C ARG A 240 -9.08 -16.95 10.34
N LEU A 241 -9.15 -15.83 9.63
CA LEU A 241 -7.98 -15.09 9.18
C LEU A 241 -7.10 -14.64 10.36
N ARG A 242 -7.71 -14.09 11.42
CA ARG A 242 -7.03 -13.65 12.65
C ARG A 242 -6.33 -14.80 13.35
N ARG A 243 -7.02 -15.92 13.58
CA ARG A 243 -6.41 -17.13 14.18
C ARG A 243 -5.21 -17.63 13.39
N ARG A 244 -5.28 -17.61 12.05
CA ARG A 244 -4.16 -18.03 11.19
C ARG A 244 -2.98 -17.05 11.26
N ARG A 245 -3.25 -15.74 11.30
CA ARG A 245 -2.22 -14.71 11.49
C ARG A 245 -1.51 -14.87 12.84
N GLU A 246 -2.25 -15.13 13.91
CA GLU A 246 -1.70 -15.39 15.24
C GLU A 246 -0.86 -16.67 15.29
N ALA A 247 -1.36 -17.77 14.69
CA ALA A 247 -0.60 -19.01 14.59
C ALA A 247 0.69 -18.84 13.79
N ALA A 248 0.67 -18.05 12.71
CA ALA A 248 1.87 -17.69 11.96
C ALA A 248 2.81 -16.82 12.78
N SER A 249 2.28 -15.88 13.58
CA SER A 249 3.08 -15.04 14.47
C SER A 249 3.84 -15.89 15.50
N ARG A 250 3.15 -16.76 16.24
CA ARG A 250 3.77 -17.66 17.24
C ARG A 250 4.85 -18.57 16.65
N ARG A 251 4.65 -18.99 15.40
CA ARG A 251 5.58 -19.86 14.68
C ARG A 251 6.82 -19.11 14.17
N CYS A 252 6.61 -17.94 13.59
CA CYS A 252 7.66 -17.23 12.85
C CYS A 252 8.42 -16.19 13.67
N LEU A 253 7.78 -15.57 14.66
CA LEU A 253 8.25 -14.31 15.25
C LEU A 253 8.75 -14.50 16.68
N GLN A 254 9.91 -13.92 16.97
CA GLN A 254 10.37 -13.76 18.34
C GLN A 254 9.51 -12.69 19.03
N GLY A 255 8.92 -13.03 20.18
CA GLY A 255 8.04 -12.12 20.93
C GLY A 255 6.65 -11.90 20.32
N GLY A 256 6.32 -12.53 19.18
CA GLY A 256 4.97 -12.56 18.61
C GLY A 256 4.47 -11.24 17.99
N GLY A 257 5.33 -10.22 17.87
CA GLY A 257 4.92 -8.89 17.43
C GLY A 257 6.01 -8.09 16.72
N PRO A 258 5.67 -6.89 16.21
CA PRO A 258 6.63 -6.01 15.58
C PRO A 258 7.61 -5.42 16.60
N VAL A 259 8.86 -5.26 16.22
CA VAL A 259 9.96 -4.75 17.06
C VAL A 259 10.66 -3.55 16.39
N PRO A 260 11.33 -2.68 17.17
CA PRO A 260 12.16 -1.62 16.62
C PRO A 260 13.24 -2.17 15.67
N ALA A 261 13.55 -1.44 14.59
CA ALA A 261 14.53 -1.89 13.60
C ALA A 261 15.91 -2.27 14.16
N PRO A 262 16.47 -1.57 15.18
CA PRO A 262 17.73 -1.97 15.82
C PRO A 262 17.69 -3.34 16.51
N SER A 263 16.50 -3.79 16.95
CA SER A 263 16.31 -5.08 17.61
C SER A 263 16.27 -6.27 16.63
N ILE A 264 16.35 -6.00 15.32
CA ILE A 264 16.34 -7.05 14.28
C ILE A 264 17.77 -7.41 13.94
N SER A 265 18.14 -8.67 14.20
CA SER A 265 19.51 -9.17 13.99
C SER A 265 19.86 -9.32 12.51
N ASP A 266 18.96 -9.85 11.68
CA ASP A 266 19.17 -9.96 10.23
C ASP A 266 18.97 -8.60 9.55
N GLY A 267 20.07 -7.99 9.10
CA GLY A 267 20.06 -6.71 8.41
C GLY A 267 19.18 -6.68 7.15
N ARG A 268 18.95 -7.81 6.49
CA ARG A 268 18.09 -7.92 5.30
C ARG A 268 16.60 -7.80 5.64
N LEU A 269 16.24 -7.99 6.91
CA LEU A 269 14.87 -7.87 7.40
C LEU A 269 14.59 -6.51 8.06
N ARG A 270 15.59 -5.63 8.13
CA ARG A 270 15.41 -4.29 8.71
C ARG A 270 14.60 -3.41 7.74
N PRO A 271 13.46 -2.85 8.18
CA PRO A 271 12.66 -1.98 7.34
C PRO A 271 13.39 -0.65 7.08
N PHE A 272 13.16 -0.08 5.90
CA PHE A 272 13.64 1.25 5.56
C PHE A 272 13.16 2.28 6.59
N GLN A 273 14.08 3.12 7.07
CA GLN A 273 13.78 4.21 7.98
C GLN A 273 13.70 5.51 7.18
N PRO A 274 12.52 6.15 7.08
CA PRO A 274 12.39 7.42 6.38
C PRO A 274 13.20 8.51 7.09
N PRO A 275 13.73 9.49 6.33
CA PRO A 275 14.45 10.60 6.93
C PRO A 275 13.52 11.41 7.84
N GLY A 276 13.86 11.51 9.13
CA GLY A 276 13.11 12.25 10.13
C GLY A 276 12.83 11.44 11.39
N ARG A 277 11.69 11.74 12.04
CA ARG A 277 11.30 11.16 13.34
C ARG A 277 10.45 9.89 13.23
N ALA A 278 9.92 9.56 12.05
CA ALA A 278 9.14 8.34 11.89
C ALA A 278 10.05 7.10 12.08
N ARG A 279 9.63 6.20 12.97
CA ARG A 279 10.31 4.93 13.25
C ARG A 279 9.44 3.79 12.75
N ILE A 280 9.92 3.08 11.74
CA ILE A 280 9.20 1.93 11.16
C ILE A 280 9.61 0.67 11.91
N LEU A 281 8.63 -0.05 12.42
CA LEU A 281 8.81 -1.34 13.08
C LEU A 281 8.98 -2.45 12.03
N GLY A 282 9.74 -3.47 12.39
CA GLY A 282 9.89 -4.69 11.60
C GLY A 282 9.67 -5.91 12.47
N TYR A 283 10.24 -7.06 12.10
CA TYR A 283 10.00 -8.31 12.79
C TYR A 283 11.30 -9.09 12.98
N GLN A 284 11.51 -9.59 14.20
CA GLN A 284 12.59 -10.53 14.49
C GLN A 284 12.06 -11.96 14.31
N LEU A 285 12.78 -12.76 13.51
CA LEU A 285 12.45 -14.17 13.36
C LEU A 285 12.78 -14.95 14.63
N ARG A 286 11.96 -15.96 14.93
CA ARG A 286 12.21 -16.92 16.02
C ARG A 286 13.53 -17.67 15.76
N ALA A 287 14.30 -17.91 16.82
CA ALA A 287 15.49 -18.75 16.75
C ALA A 287 15.13 -20.21 16.44
N GLY A 288 16.05 -20.96 15.83
CA GLY A 288 15.87 -22.38 15.53
C GLY A 288 14.93 -22.70 14.36
N LEU A 289 14.52 -21.71 13.56
CA LEU A 289 13.83 -21.97 12.29
C LEU A 289 14.84 -22.50 11.26
N GLU A 290 14.53 -23.64 10.64
CA GLU A 290 15.39 -24.29 9.63
C GLU A 290 14.64 -24.55 8.31
N GLY A 291 15.41 -24.78 7.24
CA GLY A 291 14.90 -25.17 5.93
C GLY A 291 13.74 -24.32 5.39
N GLU A 292 12.71 -25.00 4.89
CA GLU A 292 11.53 -24.39 4.28
C GLU A 292 10.74 -23.51 5.27
N GLU A 293 10.70 -23.88 6.56
CA GLU A 293 9.99 -23.08 7.56
C GLU A 293 10.65 -21.71 7.74
N ARG A 294 11.98 -21.67 7.83
CA ARG A 294 12.74 -20.41 7.90
C ARG A 294 12.49 -19.56 6.68
N GLU A 295 12.54 -20.14 5.48
CA GLU A 295 12.32 -19.40 4.24
C GLU A 295 10.90 -18.84 4.16
N ARG A 296 9.89 -19.66 4.49
CA ARG A 296 8.49 -19.23 4.53
C ARG A 296 8.30 -18.06 5.49
N CYS A 297 8.80 -18.17 6.72
CA CYS A 297 8.70 -17.12 7.72
C CYS A 297 9.45 -15.85 7.31
N ALA A 298 10.67 -15.99 6.76
CA ALA A 298 11.47 -14.87 6.26
C ALA A 298 10.72 -14.08 5.20
N ARG A 299 10.10 -14.74 4.22
CA ARG A 299 9.28 -14.08 3.19
C ARG A 299 8.09 -13.31 3.79
N MET A 300 7.48 -13.79 4.88
CA MET A 300 6.37 -13.06 5.54
C MET A 300 6.82 -11.73 6.15
N VAL A 301 8.08 -11.63 6.56
CA VAL A 301 8.64 -10.46 7.26
C VAL A 301 9.57 -9.61 6.40
N THR A 302 9.96 -10.06 5.21
CA THR A 302 10.81 -9.30 4.30
C THR A 302 10.13 -7.97 3.93
N PRO A 303 10.78 -6.82 4.18
CA PRO A 303 10.23 -5.52 3.82
C PRO A 303 10.20 -5.31 2.30
N GLU A 304 9.36 -4.37 1.87
CA GLU A 304 9.00 -4.15 0.47
C GLU A 304 10.20 -3.96 -0.48
N LEU A 305 11.19 -3.14 -0.09
CA LEU A 305 12.33 -2.84 -0.95
C LEU A 305 13.18 -4.08 -1.18
N GLN A 306 13.50 -4.80 -0.09
CA GLN A 306 14.28 -6.02 -0.13
C GLN A 306 13.53 -7.14 -0.87
N TYR A 307 12.21 -7.24 -0.72
CA TYR A 307 11.43 -8.22 -1.47
C TYR A 307 11.45 -7.89 -2.97
N LYS A 308 11.29 -6.62 -3.35
CA LYS A 308 11.43 -6.20 -4.76
C LYS A 308 12.79 -6.58 -5.34
N ASP A 309 13.88 -6.47 -4.57
CA ASP A 309 15.21 -6.89 -5.03
C ASP A 309 15.33 -8.41 -5.22
N ILE A 310 14.68 -9.20 -4.35
CA ILE A 310 14.57 -10.66 -4.52
C ILE A 310 13.83 -10.97 -5.84
N LEU A 311 12.67 -10.36 -6.09
CA LEU A 311 11.90 -10.58 -7.32
C LEU A 311 12.67 -10.14 -8.57
N ASP A 312 13.40 -9.02 -8.48
CA ASP A 312 14.19 -8.49 -9.60
C ASP A 312 15.30 -9.48 -9.98
N ARG A 313 16.00 -10.04 -8.98
CA ARG A 313 17.02 -11.08 -9.20
C ARG A 313 16.40 -12.36 -9.73
N ASP A 314 15.29 -12.83 -9.15
CA ASP A 314 14.65 -14.08 -9.56
C ASP A 314 14.17 -14.01 -11.03
N GLN A 315 13.71 -12.83 -11.48
CA GLN A 315 13.16 -12.64 -12.83
C GLN A 315 14.20 -12.21 -13.88
N PHE A 316 15.23 -11.43 -13.49
CA PHE A 316 16.18 -10.82 -14.42
C PHE A 316 17.66 -11.11 -14.13
N GLY A 317 17.98 -11.77 -13.01
CA GLY A 317 19.35 -11.98 -12.54
C GLY A 317 20.13 -13.05 -13.28
N ASN A 318 19.47 -13.95 -14.02
CA ASN A 318 20.13 -15.05 -14.74
C ASN A 318 20.72 -14.63 -16.11
N GLY A 319 20.98 -13.34 -16.33
CA GLY A 319 21.51 -12.79 -17.58
C GLY A 319 23.04 -12.67 -17.67
N THR A 320 23.80 -13.11 -16.67
CA THR A 320 25.27 -13.22 -16.79
C THR A 320 25.65 -14.64 -17.19
N GLY A 321 25.62 -14.91 -18.50
CA GLY A 321 26.18 -16.11 -19.10
C GLY A 321 25.78 -16.30 -20.56
N ARG A 322 26.57 -15.70 -21.49
CA ARG A 322 26.53 -15.87 -22.97
C ARG A 322 25.24 -15.32 -23.62
N GLU A 323 25.25 -14.47 -24.63
CA GLU A 323 26.18 -14.22 -25.75
C GLU A 323 26.51 -12.74 -25.95
#